data_AF-A0A9E0CN78-F1
#
_entry.id   AF-A0A9E0CN78-F1
#
_cell.length_a   1.000
_cell.length_b   1.000
_cell.length_c   1.000
_cell.angle_alpha   90.00
_cell.angle_beta   90.00
_cell.angle_gamma   90.00
#
_symmetry.space_group_name_H-M   'P 1'
#
loop_
_entity.id
_entity.type
_entity.pdbx_description
1 polymer ?
#
loop_
_entity_poly.entity_id
_entity_poly.type
_entity_poly.pdbx_seq_one_letter_code
_entity_poly.pdbx_strand_id
1 'polypeptide(L)'
;AYVMAKTYDILYQLPILIVEKMGPHFAVGDTCYSHCEETEVHNPDGKEIVAKYNECSKEGEYFQCHTDITIPYEELDSICAITLGGDEILLIKDGKFVLSGTETLNEPLTEIG
;
A
#
# COMPACT_ATOMS: atom_id res chain seq x y z
N ALA A 1 13.74 -6.98 -2.04
CA ALA A 1 12.97 -8.19 -2.35
C ALA A 1 12.54 -8.22 -3.82
N TYR A 2 11.94 -7.14 -4.33
CA TYR A 2 11.58 -6.99 -5.75
C TYR A 2 12.72 -7.28 -6.74
N VAL A 3 13.87 -6.61 -6.59
CA VAL A 3 15.06 -6.82 -7.45
C VAL A 3 15.47 -8.30 -7.48
N MET A 4 15.65 -8.91 -6.30
CA MET A 4 15.99 -10.33 -6.17
C MET A 4 14.95 -11.24 -6.84
N ALA A 5 13.66 -10.99 -6.65
CA ALA A 5 12.60 -11.80 -7.24
C ALA A 5 12.66 -11.78 -8.78
N LYS A 6 12.95 -10.62 -9.36
CA LYS A 6 13.11 -10.42 -10.81
C LYS A 6 14.41 -11.04 -11.33
N THR A 7 15.55 -10.82 -10.67
CA THR A 7 16.86 -11.34 -11.08
C THR A 7 16.91 -12.88 -11.11
N TYR A 8 16.26 -13.54 -10.15
CA TYR A 8 16.29 -15.00 -10.01
C TYR A 8 15.02 -15.71 -10.50
N ASP A 9 14.03 -14.97 -11.00
CA ASP A 9 12.72 -15.50 -11.43
C ASP A 9 12.03 -16.37 -10.37
N ILE A 10 12.01 -15.88 -9.12
CA ILE A 10 11.49 -16.61 -7.96
C ILE A 10 10.21 -15.99 -7.38
N LEU A 11 9.56 -15.05 -8.07
CA LEU A 11 8.40 -14.33 -7.54
C LEU A 11 7.32 -15.27 -6.99
N TYR A 12 6.96 -16.32 -7.74
CA TYR A 12 5.95 -17.30 -7.36
C TYR A 12 6.36 -18.24 -6.22
N GLN A 13 7.64 -18.22 -5.83
CA GLN A 13 8.13 -18.99 -4.68
C GLN A 13 8.12 -18.17 -3.40
N LEU A 14 7.90 -16.86 -3.48
CA LEU A 14 7.92 -15.97 -2.32
C LEU A 14 6.57 -16.00 -1.60
N PRO A 15 6.57 -16.03 -0.25
CA PRO A 15 5.35 -15.91 0.53
C PRO A 15 4.69 -14.55 0.28
N ILE A 16 3.36 -14.51 0.41
CA ILE A 16 2.56 -13.28 0.20
C ILE A 16 3.08 -12.10 1.03
N LEU A 17 3.52 -12.36 2.26
CA LEU A 17 4.11 -11.36 3.17
C LEU A 17 5.33 -10.63 2.58
N ILE A 18 6.04 -11.25 1.65
CA ILE A 18 7.18 -10.62 0.96
C ILE A 18 6.68 -9.91 -0.30
N VAL A 19 5.74 -10.50 -1.04
CA VAL A 19 5.17 -9.93 -2.27
C VAL A 19 4.44 -8.62 -1.98
N GLU A 20 3.63 -8.54 -0.92
CA GLU A 20 2.92 -7.32 -0.52
C GLU A 20 3.82 -6.12 -0.23
N LYS A 21 5.10 -6.38 0.08
CA LYS A 21 6.11 -5.34 0.35
C LYS A 21 6.87 -4.92 -0.90
N MET A 22 6.57 -5.50 -2.07
CA MET A 22 7.24 -5.19 -3.34
C MET A 22 6.55 -4.08 -4.13
N GLY A 23 5.35 -3.68 -3.73
CA GLY A 23 4.55 -2.70 -4.44
C GLY A 23 3.46 -2.11 -3.54
N PRO A 24 2.79 -1.05 -4.00
CA PRO A 24 1.53 -0.67 -3.38
C PRO A 24 0.55 -1.84 -3.44
N HIS A 25 -0.18 -2.05 -2.36
CA HIS A 25 -1.26 -3.02 -2.30
C HIS A 25 -2.50 -2.36 -1.73
N PHE A 26 -3.64 -2.96 -2.03
CA PHE A 26 -4.91 -2.67 -1.38
C PHE A 26 -5.49 -3.98 -0.86
N ALA A 27 -6.34 -3.89 0.15
CA ALA A 27 -7.01 -5.04 0.72
C ALA A 27 -8.50 -5.05 0.37
N VAL A 28 -9.02 -6.23 0.09
CA VAL A 28 -10.46 -6.48 -0.02
C VAL A 28 -10.93 -7.22 1.24
N GLY A 29 -12.01 -6.73 1.83
CA GLY A 29 -12.65 -7.29 3.03
C GLY A 29 -12.51 -6.36 4.25
N ASP A 30 -12.22 -6.98 5.37
CA ASP A 30 -12.11 -6.36 6.68
C ASP A 30 -10.89 -5.43 6.77
N THR A 31 -10.90 -4.42 7.64
CA THR A 31 -9.69 -3.59 7.85
C THR A 31 -8.69 -4.32 8.75
N CYS A 32 -7.42 -3.90 8.76
CA CYS A 32 -6.42 -4.44 9.70
C CYS A 32 -6.77 -4.18 11.18
N TYR A 33 -7.82 -3.39 11.45
CA TYR A 33 -8.25 -2.94 12.77
C TYR A 33 -9.65 -3.46 13.12
N SER A 34 -10.08 -4.55 12.49
CA SER A 34 -11.37 -5.16 12.77
C SER A 34 -11.53 -5.49 14.25
N HIS A 35 -12.70 -5.19 14.80
CA HIS A 35 -13.03 -5.26 16.23
C HIS A 35 -12.26 -4.27 17.13
N CYS A 36 -11.47 -3.36 16.57
CA CYS A 36 -10.72 -2.32 17.28
C CYS A 36 -11.17 -0.90 16.87
N GLU A 37 -12.32 -0.77 16.23
CA GLU A 37 -12.82 0.51 15.71
C GLU A 37 -13.07 1.54 16.82
N GLU A 38 -13.47 1.08 18.01
CA GLU A 38 -13.64 1.92 19.21
C GLU A 38 -12.37 2.01 20.08
N THR A 39 -11.35 1.19 19.79
CA THR A 39 -10.11 1.14 20.57
C THR A 39 -9.11 2.15 20.02
N GLU A 40 -8.54 3.01 20.87
CA GLU A 40 -7.49 3.94 20.46
C GLU A 40 -6.21 3.16 20.10
N VAL A 41 -5.78 3.24 18.84
CA VAL A 41 -4.58 2.57 18.32
C VAL A 41 -3.65 3.61 17.72
N HIS A 42 -2.36 3.52 18.04
CA HIS A 42 -1.36 4.46 17.57
C HIS A 42 -0.34 3.78 16.66
N ASN A 43 0.13 4.51 15.64
CA ASN A 43 1.28 4.09 14.84
C ASN A 43 2.59 4.28 15.65
N PRO A 44 3.75 3.79 15.17
CA PRO A 44 5.03 3.95 15.85
C PRO A 44 5.46 5.40 16.09
N ASP A 45 4.93 6.36 15.32
CA ASP A 45 5.17 7.80 15.49
C ASP A 45 4.25 8.43 16.55
N GLY A 46 3.39 7.64 17.20
CA GLY A 46 2.42 8.10 18.19
C GLY A 46 1.21 8.82 17.60
N LYS A 47 0.94 8.68 16.29
CA LYS A 47 -0.26 9.22 15.66
C LYS A 47 -1.39 8.21 15.74
N GLU A 48 -2.58 8.67 16.13
CA GLU A 48 -3.78 7.85 16.17
C GLU A 48 -4.15 7.35 14.77
N ILE A 49 -4.51 6.07 14.68
CA ILE A 49 -5.04 5.44 13.48
C ILE A 49 -6.55 5.64 13.47
N VAL A 50 -7.03 6.45 12.52
CA VAL A 50 -8.44 6.85 12.42
C VAL A 50 -9.24 6.05 11.38
N ALA A 51 -8.57 5.47 10.37
CA ALA A 51 -9.21 4.71 9.29
C ALA A 51 -9.43 3.25 9.68
N LYS A 52 -10.35 3.00 10.62
CA LYS A 52 -10.61 1.65 11.16
C LYS A 52 -11.92 1.01 10.70
N TYR A 53 -12.92 1.83 10.34
CA TYR A 53 -14.20 1.34 9.82
C TYR A 53 -14.16 1.14 8.31
N ASN A 54 -14.92 0.15 7.83
CA ASN A 54 -15.32 0.02 6.42
C ASN A 54 -16.86 0.16 6.30
N GLU A 55 -17.44 -0.26 5.18
CA GLU A 55 -18.89 -0.18 4.95
C GLU A 55 -19.72 -1.15 5.80
N CYS A 56 -19.18 -2.32 6.15
CA CYS A 56 -19.89 -3.36 6.90
C CYS A 56 -19.64 -3.26 8.42
N SER A 57 -18.43 -2.92 8.85
CA SER A 57 -18.07 -2.93 10.28
C SER A 57 -18.80 -1.86 11.09
N LYS A 58 -19.34 -0.83 10.43
CA LYS A 58 -20.25 0.16 11.05
C LYS A 58 -21.55 -0.46 11.57
N GLU A 59 -22.02 -1.52 10.92
CA GLU A 59 -23.22 -2.27 11.33
C GLU A 59 -22.86 -3.44 12.27
N GLY A 60 -21.58 -3.56 12.66
CA GLY A 60 -21.07 -4.65 13.49
C GLY A 60 -20.86 -5.96 12.72
N GLU A 61 -20.81 -5.92 11.38
CA GLU A 61 -20.60 -7.09 10.52
C GLU A 61 -19.21 -7.11 9.91
N TYR A 62 -18.70 -8.31 9.63
CA TYR A 62 -17.33 -8.55 9.15
C TYR A 62 -17.31 -9.61 8.07
N PHE A 63 -16.47 -9.42 7.05
CA PHE A 63 -16.30 -10.37 5.96
C PHE A 63 -15.56 -11.64 6.39
N GLN A 64 -14.88 -11.61 7.53
CA GLN A 64 -14.02 -12.67 8.05
C GLN A 64 -12.87 -12.99 7.09
N CYS A 65 -12.44 -12.00 6.31
CA CYS A 65 -11.28 -12.08 5.45
C CYS A 65 -10.64 -10.71 5.24
N HIS A 66 -9.32 -10.71 5.05
CA HIS A 66 -8.52 -9.57 4.65
C HIS A 66 -7.59 -10.06 3.56
N THR A 67 -7.87 -9.69 2.31
CA THR A 67 -7.12 -10.19 1.16
C THR A 67 -6.33 -9.07 0.52
N ASP A 68 -5.02 -9.09 0.72
CA ASP A 68 -4.09 -8.16 0.08
C ASP A 68 -3.87 -8.49 -1.39
N ILE A 69 -4.00 -7.48 -2.24
CA ILE A 69 -3.73 -7.54 -3.68
C ILE A 69 -2.63 -6.51 -3.97
N THR A 70 -1.48 -7.00 -4.40
CA THR A 70 -0.32 -6.15 -4.75
C THR A 70 -0.37 -5.72 -6.20
N ILE A 71 -0.13 -4.44 -6.46
CA ILE A 71 -0.03 -3.86 -7.80
C ILE A 71 1.46 -3.69 -8.13
N PRO A 72 1.97 -4.29 -9.22
CA PRO A 72 3.34 -4.04 -9.67
C PRO A 72 3.55 -2.57 -10.06
N TYR A 73 4.68 -1.98 -9.66
CA TYR A 73 5.02 -0.60 -10.05
C TYR A 73 5.02 -0.38 -11.56
N GLU A 74 5.46 -1.37 -12.35
CA GLU A 74 5.51 -1.29 -13.82
C GLU A 74 4.10 -1.24 -14.47
N GLU A 75 3.06 -1.70 -13.77
CA GLU A 75 1.67 -1.71 -14.24
C GLU A 75 0.86 -0.52 -13.69
N LEU A 76 1.43 0.24 -12.75
CA LEU A 76 0.79 1.36 -12.11
C LEU A 76 0.99 2.65 -12.92
N ASP A 77 -0.11 3.20 -13.42
CA ASP A 77 -0.09 4.50 -14.12
C ASP A 77 0.29 5.64 -13.15
N SER A 78 -0.53 5.89 -12.13
CA SER A 78 -0.23 6.90 -11.11
C SER A 78 -0.95 6.67 -9.77
N ILE A 79 -0.37 7.23 -8.71
CA ILE A 79 -1.03 7.44 -7.41
C ILE A 79 -0.99 8.94 -7.14
N CYS A 80 -2.16 9.54 -6.92
CA CYS A 80 -2.31 10.94 -6.58
C CYS A 80 -3.11 11.12 -5.28
N ALA A 81 -2.74 12.14 -4.51
CA ALA A 81 -3.57 12.64 -3.43
C ALA A 81 -4.45 13.77 -3.97
N ILE A 82 -5.76 13.64 -3.76
CA ILE A 82 -6.74 14.68 -4.12
C ILE A 82 -6.98 15.55 -2.91
N THR A 83 -6.68 16.84 -3.03
CA THR A 83 -6.94 17.81 -1.96
C THR A 83 -8.43 18.14 -1.87
N LEU A 84 -8.85 18.77 -0.76
CA LEU A 84 -10.23 19.26 -0.61
C LEU A 84 -10.62 20.28 -1.70
N GLY A 85 -9.66 20.99 -2.28
CA GLY A 85 -9.87 21.93 -3.39
C GLY A 85 -10.01 21.25 -4.76
N GLY A 86 -9.79 19.93 -4.85
CA GLY A 86 -9.76 19.17 -6.09
C GLY A 86 -8.40 19.16 -6.78
N ASP A 87 -7.39 19.85 -6.25
CA ASP A 87 -6.04 19.80 -6.80
C ASP A 87 -5.45 18.39 -6.62
N GLU A 88 -4.75 17.92 -7.65
CA GLU A 88 -4.07 16.64 -7.66
C GLU A 88 -2.60 16.80 -7.30
N ILE A 89 -2.14 16.07 -6.29
CA ILE A 89 -0.72 15.97 -5.92
C ILE A 89 -0.23 14.59 -6.31
N LEU A 90 0.63 14.51 -7.33
CA LEU A 90 1.23 13.25 -7.76
C LEU A 90 2.23 12.74 -6.73
N LEU A 91 2.06 11.47 -6.35
CA LEU A 91 2.96 10.75 -5.43
C LEU A 91 3.82 9.75 -6.20
N ILE A 92 3.17 8.94 -7.04
CA ILE A 92 3.82 7.97 -7.93
C ILE A 92 3.30 8.18 -9.35
N LYS A 93 4.18 8.10 -10.33
CA LYS A 93 3.84 8.13 -11.76
C LYS A 93 4.85 7.29 -12.55
N ASP A 94 4.37 6.52 -13.53
CA ASP A 94 5.19 5.64 -14.37
C ASP A 94 6.09 4.71 -13.50
N GLY A 95 5.51 4.14 -12.44
CA GLY A 95 6.19 3.27 -11.48
C GLY A 95 7.26 3.94 -10.60
N LYS A 96 7.36 5.27 -10.58
CA LYS A 96 8.38 6.03 -9.81
C LYS A 96 7.77 7.04 -8.84
N PHE A 97 8.46 7.29 -7.73
CA PHE A 97 8.13 8.36 -6.80
C PHE A 97 8.44 9.73 -7.42
N VAL A 98 7.45 10.62 -7.47
CA VAL A 98 7.56 11.93 -8.13
C VAL A 98 7.31 13.13 -7.21
N LEU A 99 6.95 12.86 -5.95
CA LEU A 99 6.81 13.92 -4.95
C LEU A 99 8.18 14.51 -4.61
N SER A 100 8.29 15.84 -4.57
CA SER A 100 9.55 16.50 -4.25
C SER A 100 10.12 16.03 -2.91
N GLY A 101 11.41 15.68 -2.88
CA GLY A 101 12.10 15.15 -1.70
C GLY A 101 12.04 13.62 -1.58
N THR A 102 11.42 12.92 -2.53
CA THR A 102 11.36 11.44 -2.55
C THR A 102 12.28 10.81 -3.58
N GLU A 103 13.16 11.60 -4.23
CA GLU A 103 13.96 11.18 -5.38
C GLU A 103 14.84 9.96 -5.07
N THR A 104 15.44 9.92 -3.86
CA THR A 104 16.27 8.81 -3.37
C THR A 104 15.51 7.48 -3.30
N LEU A 105 14.18 7.48 -3.14
CA LEU A 105 13.39 6.25 -3.12
C LEU A 105 13.39 5.52 -4.49
N ASN A 106 13.75 6.23 -5.56
CA ASN A 106 13.82 5.66 -6.91
C ASN A 106 15.16 4.99 -7.22
N GLU A 107 16.21 5.22 -6.44
CA GLU A 107 17.54 4.62 -6.64
C GLU A 107 17.47 3.08 -6.84
N PRO A 108 16.81 2.30 -5.97
CA PRO A 108 16.71 0.84 -6.16
C PRO A 108 15.85 0.41 -7.35
N LEU A 109 15.05 1.31 -7.93
CA LEU A 109 14.21 1.04 -9.09
C LEU A 109 14.95 1.31 -10.42
N THR A 110 15.96 2.17 -10.41
CA THR A 110 16.73 2.56 -11.60
C THR A 110 17.87 1.62 -11.98
N GLU A 111 18.35 0.76 -11.07
CA GLU A 111 19.47 -0.15 -11.33
C GLU A 111 19.11 -1.38 -12.19
N ILE A 112 17.85 -1.51 -12.62
CA ILE A 112 17.33 -2.67 -13.37
C ILE A 112 17.29 -2.41 -14.90
N GLY A 113 18.29 -1.68 -15.40
CA GLY A 113 18.49 -1.46 -16.85
C GLY A 113 19.27 -2.58 -17.52
#